data_AF-A0AA36FCG6-F1
#
_entry.id   AF-A0AA36FCG6-F1
#
_cell.length_a   1.000
_cell.length_b   1.000
_cell.length_c   1.000
_cell.angle_alpha   90.00
_cell.angle_beta   90.00
_cell.angle_gamma   90.00
#
_symmetry.space_group_name_H-M   'P 1'
#
loop_
_entity.id
_entity.type
_entity.pdbx_description
1 polymer ?
#
loop_
_entity_poly.entity_id
_entity_poly.type
_entity_poly.pdbx_seq_one_letter_code
_entity_poly.pdbx_strand_id
1 'polypeptide(L)'
;MFHTICDLFLAGTDTTANHLTWAFVCMAKYTDVQEKCREEIVQITNQTRPVTMEDKPYMTYVAATLFEVHRIGTIASVTAPHTAEVQTTLQGYDIPKGTLVSFLLLEAHSDPNYWDKPEEFRPERWIDENNELKKNEAFLPFGLGPRMCSGMSLANMEAFLAFTNILQKFQLERPDETPMTLEGNLSAIVYAPTNDDIRAIPL
;
A
#
# COMPACT_ATOMS: atom_id res chain seq x y z
N MET A 1 19.54 -9.07 20.76
CA MET A 1 19.31 -7.60 20.72
C MET A 1 19.73 -7.01 19.38
N PHE A 2 20.99 -7.17 18.93
CA PHE A 2 21.44 -6.64 17.62
C PHE A 2 20.61 -7.17 16.42
N HIS A 3 20.39 -8.47 16.31
CA HIS A 3 19.58 -9.05 15.22
C HIS A 3 18.16 -8.46 15.14
N THR A 4 17.46 -8.37 16.27
CA THR A 4 16.11 -7.78 16.34
C THR A 4 16.10 -6.32 15.91
N ILE A 5 17.14 -5.56 16.24
CA ILE A 5 17.27 -4.17 15.78
C ILE A 5 17.43 -4.14 14.26
N CYS A 6 18.34 -4.97 13.70
CA CYS A 6 18.50 -5.07 12.26
C CYS A 6 17.21 -5.48 11.54
N ASP A 7 16.47 -6.44 12.08
CA ASP A 7 15.19 -6.89 11.51
C ASP A 7 14.18 -5.73 11.44
N LEU A 8 14.07 -4.92 12.50
CA LEU A 8 13.17 -3.77 12.55
C LEU A 8 13.55 -2.69 11.53
N PHE A 9 14.85 -2.37 11.40
CA PHE A 9 15.31 -1.38 10.43
C PHE A 9 15.10 -1.86 8.99
N LEU A 10 15.49 -3.10 8.68
CA LEU A 10 15.33 -3.65 7.33
C LEU A 10 13.85 -3.73 6.92
N ALA A 11 13.00 -4.27 7.79
CA ALA A 11 11.58 -4.43 7.48
C ALA A 11 10.84 -3.09 7.45
N GLY A 12 11.12 -2.19 8.39
CA GLY A 12 10.37 -0.93 8.55
C GLY A 12 10.77 0.18 7.57
N THR A 13 12.02 0.20 7.10
CA THR A 13 12.49 1.26 6.20
C THR A 13 12.12 0.99 4.75
N ASP A 14 12.54 -0.15 4.20
CA ASP A 14 12.45 -0.39 2.76
C ASP A 14 11.00 -0.55 2.29
N THR A 15 10.16 -1.25 3.07
CA THR A 15 8.76 -1.47 2.71
C THR A 15 7.92 -0.20 2.74
N THR A 16 8.05 0.61 3.80
CA THR A 16 7.29 1.88 3.91
C THR A 16 7.76 2.90 2.88
N ALA A 17 9.07 3.00 2.63
CA ALA A 17 9.61 3.88 1.59
C ALA A 17 9.03 3.53 0.22
N ASN A 18 9.06 2.25 -0.17
CA ASN A 18 8.50 1.80 -1.44
C ASN A 18 6.98 2.00 -1.51
N HIS A 19 6.26 1.81 -0.40
CA HIS A 19 4.82 2.10 -0.36
C HIS A 19 4.52 3.57 -0.66
N LEU A 20 5.29 4.49 -0.07
CA LEU A 20 5.19 5.92 -0.35
C LEU A 20 5.60 6.26 -1.79
N THR A 21 6.68 5.66 -2.31
CA THR A 21 7.09 5.85 -3.71
C THR A 21 5.96 5.44 -4.67
N TRP A 22 5.35 4.27 -4.47
CA TRP A 22 4.17 3.85 -5.23
C TRP A 22 3.02 4.85 -5.10
N ALA A 23 2.77 5.36 -3.90
CA ALA A 23 1.72 6.35 -3.67
C ALA A 23 1.96 7.61 -4.52
N PHE A 24 3.19 8.13 -4.52
CA PHE A 24 3.54 9.33 -5.26
C PHE A 24 3.56 9.13 -6.77
N VAL A 25 4.05 7.98 -7.24
CA VAL A 25 3.93 7.58 -8.66
C VAL A 25 2.46 7.51 -9.08
N CYS A 26 1.59 6.93 -8.25
CA CYS A 26 0.16 6.90 -8.54
C CYS A 26 -0.42 8.33 -8.59
N MET A 27 -0.07 9.22 -7.66
CA MET A 27 -0.59 10.60 -7.66
C MET A 27 -0.12 11.40 -8.87
N ALA A 28 1.14 11.25 -9.28
CA ALA A 28 1.66 11.90 -10.47
C ALA A 28 1.04 11.32 -11.77
N LYS A 29 0.54 10.07 -11.76
CA LYS A 29 -0.13 9.43 -12.90
C LYS A 29 -1.62 9.77 -12.97
N TYR A 30 -2.31 9.73 -11.83
CA TYR A 30 -3.75 9.93 -11.68
C TYR A 30 -4.01 11.26 -11.01
N THR A 31 -3.84 12.34 -11.79
CA THR A 31 -3.96 13.72 -11.29
C THR A 31 -5.36 14.02 -10.77
N ASP A 32 -6.40 13.40 -11.33
CA ASP A 32 -7.77 13.51 -10.85
C ASP A 32 -7.95 12.93 -9.43
N VAL A 33 -7.30 11.80 -9.13
CA VAL A 33 -7.28 11.23 -7.79
C VAL A 33 -6.47 12.11 -6.84
N GLN A 34 -5.34 12.66 -7.30
CA GLN A 34 -4.53 13.59 -6.52
C GLN A 34 -5.34 14.82 -6.10
N GLU A 35 -6.11 15.42 -7.01
CA GLU A 35 -6.95 16.57 -6.71
C GLU A 35 -8.07 16.22 -5.72
N LYS A 36 -8.74 15.07 -5.85
CA LYS A 36 -9.75 14.64 -4.86
C LYS A 36 -9.14 14.44 -3.47
N CYS A 37 -7.96 13.82 -3.36
CA CYS A 37 -7.23 13.70 -2.10
C CYS A 37 -6.89 15.09 -1.53
N ARG A 38 -6.44 16.01 -2.39
CA ARG A 38 -6.11 17.38 -2.01
C ARG A 38 -7.33 18.14 -1.50
N GLU A 39 -8.46 18.05 -2.19
CA GLU A 39 -9.73 18.65 -1.77
C GLU A 39 -10.14 18.18 -0.37
N GLU A 40 -10.10 16.87 -0.10
CA GLU A 40 -10.40 16.31 1.22
C GLU A 40 -9.42 16.83 2.30
N ILE A 41 -8.11 16.89 2.00
CA ILE A 41 -7.09 17.46 2.89
C ILE A 41 -7.38 18.93 3.21
N VAL A 42 -7.76 19.72 2.20
CA VAL A 42 -8.08 21.15 2.35
C VAL A 42 -9.33 21.33 3.18
N GLN A 43 -10.39 20.55 2.96
CA GLN A 43 -11.63 20.63 3.72
C GLN A 43 -11.42 20.43 5.22
N ILE A 44 -10.50 19.54 5.61
CA ILE A 44 -10.28 19.19 7.02
C ILE A 44 -9.28 20.14 7.70
N THR A 45 -8.24 20.56 6.98
CA THR A 45 -7.16 21.38 7.57
C THR A 45 -7.30 22.88 7.32
N ASN A 46 -8.16 23.28 6.37
CA ASN A 46 -8.23 24.63 5.80
C ASN A 46 -6.87 25.15 5.31
N GLN A 47 -5.91 24.26 5.02
CA GLN A 47 -4.50 24.57 4.73
C GLN A 47 -3.74 25.34 5.83
N THR A 48 -4.34 25.51 7.01
CA THR A 48 -3.77 26.33 8.10
C THR A 48 -2.77 25.59 8.98
N ARG A 49 -2.81 24.25 8.99
CA ARG A 49 -1.96 23.38 9.80
C ARG A 49 -1.64 22.07 9.08
N PRO A 50 -0.56 21.38 9.46
CA PRO A 50 -0.30 20.00 9.02
C PRO A 50 -1.45 19.05 9.37
N VAL A 51 -1.55 17.96 8.59
CA VAL A 51 -2.44 16.83 8.88
C VAL A 51 -1.87 16.01 10.02
N THR A 52 -2.72 15.61 10.97
CA THR A 52 -2.36 14.74 12.10
C THR A 52 -3.15 13.43 12.06
N MET A 53 -2.81 12.48 12.93
CA MET A 53 -3.55 11.20 12.99
C MET A 53 -4.99 11.35 13.49
N GLU A 54 -5.31 12.45 14.18
CA GLU A 54 -6.67 12.77 14.62
C GLU A 54 -7.61 13.08 13.45
N ASP A 55 -7.04 13.49 12.31
CA ASP A 55 -7.79 13.80 11.09
C ASP A 55 -8.15 12.54 10.29
N LYS A 56 -7.40 11.44 10.47
CA LYS A 56 -7.53 10.21 9.67
C LYS A 56 -8.96 9.64 9.57
N PRO A 57 -9.77 9.61 10.66
CA PRO A 57 -11.15 9.12 10.58
C PRO A 57 -12.06 9.91 9.64
N TYR A 58 -11.70 11.14 9.27
CA TYR A 58 -12.48 12.02 8.41
C TYR A 58 -11.96 12.06 6.96
N MET A 59 -10.85 11.36 6.67
CA MET A 59 -10.18 11.34 5.37
C MET A 59 -10.42 10.01 4.63
N THR A 60 -11.69 9.71 4.34
CA THR A 60 -12.09 8.44 3.71
C THR A 60 -11.41 8.26 2.35
N TYR A 61 -11.41 9.29 1.50
CA TYR A 61 -10.90 9.18 0.13
C TYR A 61 -9.37 9.00 0.09
N VAL A 62 -8.65 9.71 0.95
CA VAL A 62 -7.19 9.50 1.14
C VAL A 62 -6.91 8.08 1.63
N ALA A 63 -7.66 7.59 2.62
CA ALA A 63 -7.45 6.24 3.14
C ALA A 63 -7.74 5.16 2.08
N ALA A 64 -8.83 5.33 1.32
CA ALA A 64 -9.17 4.51 0.16
C ALA A 64 -8.07 4.53 -0.91
N THR A 65 -7.49 5.70 -1.17
CA THR A 65 -6.38 5.86 -2.12
C THR A 65 -5.14 5.11 -1.66
N LEU A 66 -4.76 5.20 -0.38
CA LEU A 66 -3.62 4.45 0.16
C LEU A 66 -3.85 2.94 0.13
N PHE A 67 -5.08 2.47 0.36
CA PHE A 67 -5.43 1.06 0.21
C PHE A 67 -5.28 0.59 -1.24
N GLU A 68 -5.74 1.38 -2.20
CA GLU A 68 -5.60 1.03 -3.61
C GLU A 68 -4.15 1.05 -4.09
N VAL A 69 -3.36 2.01 -3.62
CA VAL A 69 -1.91 2.03 -3.84
C VAL A 69 -1.27 0.75 -3.30
N HIS A 70 -1.62 0.32 -2.09
CA HIS A 70 -1.04 -0.90 -1.51
C HIS A 70 -1.44 -2.16 -2.29
N ARG A 71 -2.69 -2.20 -2.80
CA ARG A 71 -3.17 -3.31 -3.62
C ARG A 71 -2.42 -3.39 -4.96
N ILE A 72 -2.25 -2.27 -5.65
CA ILE A 72 -1.57 -2.27 -6.96
C ILE A 72 -0.07 -2.42 -6.82
N GLY A 73 0.54 -1.66 -5.91
CA GLY A 73 1.98 -1.70 -5.66
C GLY A 73 2.44 -2.90 -4.83
N THR A 74 1.60 -3.92 -4.60
CA THR A 74 1.76 -5.06 -3.67
C THR A 74 3.19 -5.27 -3.17
N ILE A 75 3.55 -4.51 -2.13
CA ILE A 75 4.95 -4.30 -1.72
C ILE A 75 5.58 -5.64 -1.37
N ALA A 76 4.92 -6.43 -0.53
CA ALA A 76 5.28 -7.83 -0.34
C ALA A 76 4.49 -8.70 -1.34
N SER A 77 5.01 -8.88 -2.55
CA SER A 77 4.35 -9.71 -3.59
C SER A 77 4.18 -11.18 -3.16
N VAL A 78 5.06 -11.65 -2.28
CA VAL A 78 5.02 -12.97 -1.65
C VAL A 78 5.25 -12.80 -0.15
N THR A 79 4.56 -13.58 0.68
CA THR A 79 4.83 -13.56 2.13
C THR A 79 6.24 -14.04 2.45
N ALA A 80 6.77 -13.61 3.61
CA ALA A 80 7.92 -14.29 4.18
C ALA A 80 7.66 -15.81 4.28
N PRO A 81 8.66 -16.68 4.03
CA PRO A 81 8.46 -18.12 4.09
C PRO A 81 8.01 -18.57 5.48
N HIS A 82 6.95 -19.38 5.51
CA HIS A 82 6.48 -20.09 6.69
C HIS A 82 6.93 -21.55 6.61
N THR A 83 6.88 -22.26 7.74
CA THR A 83 7.20 -23.69 7.81
C THR A 83 6.06 -24.45 8.48
N ALA A 84 5.63 -25.57 7.89
CA ALA A 84 4.67 -26.46 8.52
C ALA A 84 5.27 -27.10 9.79
N GLU A 85 4.77 -26.75 10.97
CA GLU A 85 5.31 -27.26 12.25
C GLU A 85 4.93 -28.72 12.53
N VAL A 86 3.84 -29.18 11.92
CA VAL A 86 3.31 -30.54 12.00
C VAL A 86 2.91 -31.03 10.61
N GLN A 87 2.85 -32.34 10.43
CA GLN A 87 2.22 -32.90 9.24
C GLN A 87 0.74 -32.53 9.24
N THR A 88 0.27 -31.99 8.13
CA THR A 88 -1.11 -31.51 7.98
C THR A 88 -1.60 -31.72 6.55
N THR A 89 -2.85 -31.37 6.29
CA THR A 89 -3.43 -31.36 4.95
C THR A 89 -3.91 -29.95 4.61
N LEU A 90 -3.66 -29.48 3.39
CA LEU A 90 -4.15 -28.20 2.87
C LEU A 90 -4.86 -28.43 1.53
N GLN A 91 -6.14 -28.10 1.43
CA GLN A 91 -6.94 -28.29 0.19
C GLN A 91 -6.82 -29.71 -0.41
N GLY A 92 -6.74 -30.73 0.45
CA GLY A 92 -6.60 -32.14 0.04
C GLY A 92 -5.15 -32.60 -0.24
N TYR A 93 -4.15 -31.72 -0.14
CA TYR A 93 -2.74 -32.07 -0.29
C TYR A 93 -2.10 -32.37 1.07
N ASP A 94 -1.34 -33.46 1.16
CA ASP A 94 -0.50 -33.75 2.32
C ASP A 94 0.69 -32.79 2.37
N ILE A 95 0.84 -32.09 3.48
CA ILE A 95 1.93 -31.16 3.77
C ILE A 95 2.77 -31.75 4.91
N PRO A 96 3.92 -32.37 4.61
CA PRO A 96 4.82 -32.88 5.64
C PRO A 96 5.31 -31.78 6.58
N LYS A 97 5.65 -32.17 7.81
CA LYS A 97 6.36 -31.29 8.75
C LYS A 97 7.68 -30.82 8.13
N GLY A 98 7.98 -29.53 8.25
CA GLY A 98 9.18 -28.90 7.72
C GLY A 98 9.03 -28.34 6.30
N THR A 99 7.89 -28.56 5.63
CA THR A 99 7.63 -27.95 4.31
C THR A 99 7.56 -26.44 4.42
N LEU A 100 8.33 -25.74 3.57
CA LEU A 100 8.25 -24.30 3.40
C LEU A 100 7.02 -23.93 2.57
N VAL A 101 6.29 -22.90 3.03
CA VAL A 101 5.08 -22.40 2.39
C VAL A 101 5.16 -20.88 2.32
N SER A 102 4.93 -20.33 1.13
CA SER A 102 4.79 -18.90 0.92
C SER A 102 3.51 -18.63 0.14
N PHE A 103 2.84 -17.53 0.44
CA PHE A 103 1.60 -17.13 -0.22
C PHE A 103 1.89 -16.02 -1.23
N LEU A 104 1.42 -16.17 -2.47
CA LEU A 104 1.52 -15.15 -3.50
C LEU A 104 0.42 -14.09 -3.27
N LEU A 105 0.77 -13.02 -2.56
CA LEU A 105 -0.15 -11.93 -2.26
C LEU A 105 -0.49 -11.12 -3.51
N LEU A 106 0.44 -11.02 -4.47
CA LEU A 106 0.19 -10.33 -5.73
C LEU A 106 -1.01 -10.92 -6.48
N GLU A 107 -1.10 -12.26 -6.54
CA GLU A 107 -2.24 -12.95 -7.16
C GLU A 107 -3.53 -12.68 -6.40
N ALA A 108 -3.50 -12.71 -5.05
CA ALA A 108 -4.67 -12.38 -4.25
C ALA A 108 -5.16 -10.92 -4.47
N HIS A 109 -4.24 -9.98 -4.66
CA HIS A 109 -4.55 -8.57 -4.91
C HIS A 109 -4.99 -8.26 -6.34
N SER A 110 -4.77 -9.18 -7.29
CA SER A 110 -5.16 -9.04 -8.69
C SER A 110 -6.21 -10.05 -9.16
N ASP A 111 -6.66 -10.98 -8.29
CA ASP A 111 -7.64 -12.01 -8.64
C ASP A 111 -8.99 -11.41 -9.05
N PRO A 112 -9.44 -11.59 -10.30
CA PRO A 112 -10.70 -11.03 -10.78
C PRO A 112 -11.95 -11.60 -10.09
N ASN A 113 -11.83 -12.71 -9.35
CA ASN A 113 -12.94 -13.23 -8.54
C ASN A 113 -13.20 -12.37 -7.28
N TYR A 114 -12.20 -11.65 -6.80
CA TYR A 114 -12.28 -10.78 -5.62
C TYR A 114 -12.23 -9.29 -5.95
N TRP A 115 -11.72 -8.93 -7.13
CA TRP A 115 -11.52 -7.56 -7.57
C TRP A 115 -12.20 -7.32 -8.91
N ASP A 116 -13.22 -6.47 -8.95
CA ASP A 116 -13.76 -5.97 -10.21
C ASP A 116 -12.72 -5.09 -10.92
N LYS A 117 -12.38 -5.43 -12.16
CA LYS A 117 -11.33 -4.75 -12.95
C LYS A 117 -10.04 -4.53 -12.15
N PRO A 118 -9.32 -5.61 -11.81
CA PRO A 118 -8.17 -5.58 -10.91
C PRO A 118 -7.02 -4.69 -11.41
N GLU A 119 -6.93 -4.46 -12.71
CA GLU A 119 -5.93 -3.62 -13.38
C GLU A 119 -6.20 -2.10 -13.26
N GLU A 120 -7.44 -1.70 -12.98
CA GLU A 120 -7.79 -0.29 -12.83
C GLU A 120 -7.42 0.23 -11.43
N PHE A 121 -6.60 1.29 -11.36
CA PHE A 121 -6.40 2.07 -10.14
C PHE A 121 -7.67 2.87 -9.83
N ARG A 122 -8.42 2.42 -8.83
CA ARG A 122 -9.75 2.98 -8.52
C ARG A 122 -10.01 3.06 -7.01
N PRO A 123 -9.62 4.15 -6.32
CA PRO A 123 -9.85 4.33 -4.89
C PRO A 123 -11.32 4.13 -4.46
N GLU A 124 -12.27 4.51 -5.31
CA GLU A 124 -13.71 4.36 -5.07
C GLU A 124 -14.13 2.91 -4.79
N ARG A 125 -13.33 1.91 -5.20
CA ARG A 125 -13.58 0.50 -4.86
C ARG A 125 -13.51 0.20 -3.37
N TRP A 126 -12.98 1.12 -2.56
CA TRP A 126 -12.85 0.97 -1.11
C TRP A 126 -13.92 1.74 -0.35
N ILE A 127 -14.80 2.45 -1.05
CA ILE A 127 -15.81 3.31 -0.46
C ILE A 127 -17.18 2.68 -0.75
N ASP A 128 -18.06 2.68 0.25
CA ASP A 128 -19.45 2.25 0.12
C ASP A 128 -20.41 3.44 -0.12
N GLU A 129 -21.72 3.16 -0.22
CA GLU A 129 -22.73 4.20 -0.41
C GLU A 129 -22.85 5.22 0.75
N ASN A 130 -22.31 4.90 1.93
CA ASN A 130 -22.33 5.76 3.11
C ASN A 130 -21.04 6.57 3.27
N ASN A 131 -20.13 6.51 2.30
CA ASN A 131 -18.79 7.10 2.37
C ASN A 131 -17.92 6.49 3.50
N GLU A 132 -18.12 5.21 3.78
CA GLU A 132 -17.31 4.45 4.73
C GLU A 132 -16.35 3.51 3.99
N LEU A 133 -15.22 3.20 4.64
CA LEU A 133 -14.24 2.25 4.08
C LEU A 133 -14.76 0.82 4.21
N LYS A 134 -14.97 0.16 3.08
CA LYS A 134 -15.30 -1.27 3.04
C LYS A 134 -14.05 -2.14 2.99
N LYS A 135 -14.15 -3.33 3.57
CA LYS A 135 -13.07 -4.33 3.59
C LYS A 135 -13.24 -5.31 2.43
N ASN A 136 -12.12 -5.77 1.89
CA ASN A 136 -12.06 -6.91 0.99
C ASN A 136 -11.17 -7.99 1.62
N GLU A 137 -11.66 -9.23 1.71
CA GLU A 137 -10.93 -10.34 2.35
C GLU A 137 -9.66 -10.73 1.59
N ALA A 138 -9.60 -10.45 0.29
CA ALA A 138 -8.42 -10.68 -0.52
C ALA A 138 -7.33 -9.60 -0.32
N PHE A 139 -7.61 -8.52 0.42
CA PHE A 139 -6.63 -7.49 0.74
C PHE A 139 -5.80 -7.87 1.96
N LEU A 140 -4.60 -8.38 1.71
CA LEU A 140 -3.72 -8.93 2.73
C LEU A 140 -2.31 -8.30 2.69
N PRO A 141 -2.17 -6.97 2.64
CA PRO A 141 -0.88 -6.28 2.46
C PRO A 141 0.15 -6.56 3.56
N PHE A 142 -0.33 -6.94 4.74
CA PHE A 142 0.50 -7.21 5.92
C PHE A 142 0.49 -8.69 6.32
N GLY A 143 -0.01 -9.57 5.43
CA GLY A 143 -0.27 -10.97 5.71
C GLY A 143 -1.46 -11.19 6.66
N LEU A 144 -1.63 -12.43 7.12
CA LEU A 144 -2.73 -12.86 7.99
C LEU A 144 -2.24 -13.86 9.04
N GLY A 145 -2.98 -13.95 10.15
CA GLY A 145 -2.75 -14.96 11.19
C GLY A 145 -1.63 -14.59 12.18
N PRO A 146 -1.05 -15.58 12.88
CA PRO A 146 -0.13 -15.35 14.00
C PRO A 146 1.18 -14.63 13.64
N ARG A 147 1.53 -14.57 12.36
CA ARG A 147 2.75 -13.94 11.83
C ARG A 147 2.44 -12.70 10.99
N MET A 148 1.25 -12.12 11.16
CA MET A 148 0.90 -10.82 10.58
C MET A 148 1.93 -9.75 10.97
N CYS A 149 2.19 -8.81 10.05
CA CYS A 149 3.21 -7.79 10.23
C CYS A 149 3.06 -7.02 11.55
N SER A 150 4.08 -7.11 12.40
CA SER A 150 4.13 -6.38 13.68
C SER A 150 4.21 -4.86 13.50
N GLY A 151 4.66 -4.40 12.32
CA GLY A 151 4.80 -2.99 11.97
C GLY A 151 3.54 -2.35 11.36
N MET A 152 2.44 -3.09 11.17
CA MET A 152 1.25 -2.62 10.44
C MET A 152 0.75 -1.24 10.92
N SER A 153 0.63 -1.05 12.24
CA SER A 153 0.13 0.21 12.80
C SER A 153 1.05 1.40 12.48
N LEU A 154 2.37 1.19 12.63
CA LEU A 154 3.38 2.21 12.36
C LEU A 154 3.44 2.54 10.87
N ALA A 155 3.51 1.53 10.01
CA ALA A 155 3.56 1.72 8.55
C ALA A 155 2.33 2.49 8.03
N ASN A 156 1.13 2.14 8.51
CA ASN A 156 -0.12 2.85 8.14
C ASN A 156 -0.19 4.29 8.67
N MET A 157 0.51 4.58 9.77
CA MET A 157 0.63 5.94 10.32
C MET A 157 1.62 6.76 9.51
N GLU A 158 2.82 6.23 9.28
CA GLU A 158 3.87 6.87 8.48
C GLU A 158 3.39 7.16 7.06
N ALA A 159 2.80 6.16 6.39
CA ALA A 159 2.27 6.30 5.05
C ALA A 159 1.21 7.40 4.97
N PHE A 160 0.23 7.39 5.90
CA PHE A 160 -0.83 8.39 5.94
C PHE A 160 -0.26 9.80 6.14
N LEU A 161 0.54 10.02 7.19
CA LEU A 161 1.04 11.34 7.53
C LEU A 161 1.98 11.90 6.46
N ALA A 162 2.91 11.08 5.94
CA ALA A 162 3.84 11.53 4.91
C ALA A 162 3.10 11.84 3.61
N PHE A 163 2.20 10.96 3.18
CA PHE A 163 1.40 11.15 1.98
C PHE A 163 0.57 12.44 2.03
N THR A 164 -0.22 12.63 3.10
CA THR A 164 -1.12 13.78 3.19
C THR A 164 -0.36 15.08 3.34
N ASN A 165 0.72 15.13 4.13
CA ASN A 165 1.47 16.37 4.34
C ASN A 165 2.33 16.75 3.12
N ILE A 166 2.80 15.78 2.33
CA ILE A 166 3.43 16.06 1.03
C ILE A 166 2.39 16.59 0.05
N LEU A 167 1.26 15.90 -0.10
CA LEU A 167 0.19 16.38 -0.97
C LEU A 167 -0.26 17.76 -0.53
N GLN A 168 -0.46 18.06 0.75
CA GLN A 168 -0.87 19.39 1.20
C GLN A 168 0.02 20.54 0.69
N LYS A 169 1.31 20.29 0.42
CA LYS A 169 2.30 21.33 0.08
C LYS A 169 2.79 21.28 -1.37
N PHE A 170 2.62 20.17 -2.06
CA PHE A 170 3.17 19.97 -3.39
C PHE A 170 2.15 19.39 -4.36
N GLN A 171 2.21 19.85 -5.60
CA GLN A 171 1.68 19.13 -6.76
C GLN A 171 2.72 18.12 -7.24
N LEU A 172 2.34 16.86 -7.35
CA LEU A 172 3.17 15.80 -7.88
C LEU A 172 2.85 15.61 -9.36
N GLU A 173 3.87 15.69 -10.20
CA GLU A 173 3.73 15.60 -11.64
C GLU A 173 4.85 14.76 -12.24
N ARG A 174 4.64 14.43 -13.51
CA ARG A 174 5.59 13.70 -14.33
C ARG A 174 6.61 14.71 -14.88
N PRO A 175 7.92 14.41 -14.87
CA PRO A 175 8.94 15.35 -15.29
C PRO A 175 8.92 15.61 -16.80
N ASP A 176 8.48 14.63 -17.59
CA ASP A 176 8.40 14.68 -19.05
C ASP A 176 7.10 14.05 -19.59
N GLU A 177 6.95 14.01 -20.92
CA GLU A 177 5.78 13.44 -21.60
C GLU A 177 5.83 11.90 -21.69
N THR A 178 6.91 11.25 -21.26
CA THR A 178 7.04 9.78 -21.33
C THR A 178 5.90 9.15 -20.53
N PRO A 179 5.11 8.18 -21.01
CA PRO A 179 4.00 7.57 -20.25
C PRO A 179 4.44 6.89 -18.94
N MET A 180 3.67 7.01 -17.84
CA MET A 180 4.00 6.36 -16.56
C MET A 180 3.34 5.01 -16.59
N THR A 181 4.15 3.97 -16.53
CA THR A 181 3.67 2.61 -16.35
C THR A 181 3.57 2.34 -14.85
N LEU A 182 2.58 1.55 -14.44
CA LEU A 182 2.54 0.99 -13.08
C LEU A 182 3.23 -0.37 -13.13
N GLU A 183 4.48 -0.35 -13.57
CA GLU A 183 5.33 -1.52 -13.60
C GLU A 183 6.28 -1.44 -12.42
N GLY A 184 6.50 -2.60 -11.81
CA GLY A 184 7.45 -2.74 -10.74
C GLY A 184 8.41 -3.90 -10.98
N ASN A 185 9.54 -3.82 -10.30
CA ASN A 185 10.52 -4.88 -10.25
C ASN A 185 10.49 -5.53 -8.85
N LEU A 186 10.61 -6.85 -8.84
CA LEU A 186 10.74 -7.59 -7.58
C LEU A 186 12.21 -7.57 -7.14
N SER A 187 12.51 -6.81 -6.09
CA SER A 187 13.79 -6.81 -5.40
C SER A 187 13.66 -7.65 -4.12
N ALA A 188 14.13 -8.89 -4.19
CA ALA A 188 13.92 -9.90 -3.15
C ALA A 188 12.44 -10.13 -2.83
N ILE A 189 11.93 -9.52 -1.75
CA ILE A 189 10.51 -9.61 -1.35
C ILE A 189 9.74 -8.32 -1.62
N VAL A 190 10.43 -7.23 -1.99
CA VAL A 190 9.86 -5.90 -2.16
C VAL A 190 9.59 -5.64 -3.64
N TYR A 191 8.36 -5.28 -3.97
CA TYR A 191 7.95 -4.82 -5.29
C TYR A 191 8.06 -3.30 -5.35
N ALA A 192 9.05 -2.80 -6.08
CA ALA A 192 9.34 -1.38 -6.22
C ALA A 192 8.92 -0.87 -7.60
N PRO A 193 8.48 0.38 -7.76
CA PRO A 193 8.15 0.93 -9.07
C PRO A 193 9.42 1.11 -9.91
N THR A 194 9.33 0.84 -11.22
CA THR A 194 10.47 1.03 -12.14
C THR A 194 10.57 2.44 -12.73
N ASN A 195 9.48 3.21 -12.66
CA ASN A 195 9.41 4.58 -13.16
C ASN A 195 8.95 5.50 -12.01
N ASP A 196 9.92 5.95 -11.22
CA ASP A 196 9.75 6.75 -10.00
C ASP A 196 10.24 8.20 -10.14
N ASP A 197 10.60 8.63 -11.35
CA ASP A 197 10.97 10.02 -11.60
C ASP A 197 9.72 10.91 -11.54
N ILE A 198 9.63 11.69 -10.47
CA ILE A 198 8.50 12.57 -10.16
C ILE A 198 9.00 13.97 -9.82
N ARG A 199 8.27 14.98 -10.27
CA ARG A 199 8.51 16.38 -9.92
C ARG A 199 7.51 16.82 -8.85
N ALA A 200 8.02 17.30 -7.72
CA ALA A 200 7.22 17.97 -6.71
C ALA A 200 7.27 19.49 -6.90
N ILE A 201 6.15 20.11 -7.24
CA ILE A 201 6.01 21.55 -7.44
C ILE A 201 5.34 22.16 -6.20
N PRO A 202 5.95 23.14 -5.53
CA PRO A 202 5.31 23.82 -4.40
C PRO A 202 3.98 24.46 -4.82
N LEU A 203 2.96 24.34 -3.96
CA LEU A 203 1.68 25.04 -4.10
C LEU A 203 1.71 26.46 -3.53
#